data_AF-A0A653PW95-F1
#
_entry.id   AF-A0A653PW95-F1
#
_cell.length_a   1.000
_cell.length_b   1.000
_cell.length_c   1.000
_cell.angle_alpha   90.00
_cell.angle_beta   90.00
_cell.angle_gamma   90.00
#
_symmetry.space_group_name_H-M   'P 1'
#
loop_
_entity.id
_entity.type
_entity.pdbx_description
1 polymer ?
#
loop_
_entity_poly.entity_id
_entity_poly.type
_entity_poly.pdbx_seq_one_letter_code
_entity_poly.pdbx_strand_id
1 'polypeptide(L)'
;MNDSTTTRTAADTLRAVAELIEAHPDLPVPFTSLYDHRPETADLHWYLHLAHRDPANAGDKARAIITALGGTWSKDFNRTDDTARFTRRWNGLSLEVSVQREQVCTRRVVGTETVTIPARPAAAAVPERTETRDLVEWDCGSLLADQDQAVSA
;
A
#
# COMPACT_ATOMS: atom_id res chain seq x y z
N MET A 1 20.85 -11.47 -22.36
CA MET A 1 20.13 -10.37 -23.04
C MET A 1 21.19 -9.36 -23.46
N ASN A 2 21.16 -8.80 -24.68
CA ASN A 2 22.10 -7.73 -25.03
C ASN A 2 21.53 -6.38 -24.57
N ASP A 3 22.41 -5.39 -24.37
CA ASP A 3 22.03 -4.08 -23.81
C ASP A 3 20.99 -3.33 -24.65
N SER A 4 20.95 -3.57 -25.97
CA SER A 4 19.97 -2.95 -26.86
C SER A 4 18.56 -3.53 -26.72
N THR A 5 18.43 -4.79 -26.32
CA THR A 5 17.13 -5.41 -25.99
C THR A 5 16.61 -4.85 -24.68
N THR A 6 17.46 -4.76 -23.64
CA THR A 6 17.11 -4.18 -22.34
C THR A 6 16.64 -2.73 -22.47
N THR A 7 17.36 -1.91 -23.26
CA THR A 7 17.00 -0.50 -23.49
C THR A 7 15.65 -0.36 -24.17
N ARG A 8 15.35 -1.21 -25.17
CA ARG A 8 14.06 -1.19 -25.85
C ARG A 8 12.92 -1.58 -24.91
N THR A 9 13.10 -2.66 -24.15
CA THR A 9 12.10 -3.08 -23.16
C THR A 9 11.84 -1.97 -22.14
N ALA A 10 12.88 -1.32 -21.62
CA ALA A 10 12.72 -0.19 -20.70
C ALA A 10 11.93 0.96 -21.33
N ALA A 11 12.20 1.32 -22.60
CA ALA A 11 11.46 2.35 -23.30
C ALA A 11 9.98 1.98 -23.51
N ASP A 12 9.70 0.73 -23.88
CA ASP A 12 8.32 0.24 -24.07
C ASP A 12 7.55 0.25 -22.75
N THR A 13 8.18 -0.19 -21.67
CA THR A 13 7.66 -0.13 -20.31
C THR A 13 7.32 1.31 -19.89
N LEU A 14 8.21 2.28 -20.14
CA LEU A 14 7.95 3.68 -19.82
C LEU A 14 6.80 4.28 -20.64
N ARG A 15 6.61 3.85 -21.89
CA ARG A 15 5.41 4.25 -22.67
C ARG A 15 4.13 3.69 -22.05
N ALA A 16 4.13 2.43 -21.62
CA ALA A 16 2.99 1.84 -20.93
C ALA A 16 2.64 2.59 -19.62
N VAL A 17 3.64 3.12 -18.91
CA VAL A 17 3.41 4.00 -17.76
C VAL A 17 2.69 5.29 -18.17
N ALA A 18 3.18 5.96 -19.22
CA ALA A 18 2.56 7.19 -19.70
C ALA A 18 1.11 6.96 -20.14
N GLU A 19 0.85 5.89 -20.91
CA GLU A 19 -0.49 5.51 -21.35
C GLU A 19 -1.44 5.25 -20.18
N LEU A 20 -0.96 4.60 -19.10
CA LEU A 20 -1.76 4.39 -17.90
C LEU A 20 -2.14 5.71 -17.22
N ILE A 21 -1.19 6.64 -17.09
CA ILE A 21 -1.44 7.95 -16.46
C ILE A 21 -2.41 8.77 -17.30
N GLU A 22 -2.25 8.77 -18.63
CA GLU A 22 -3.15 9.47 -19.55
C GLU A 22 -4.56 8.88 -19.56
N ALA A 23 -4.70 7.55 -19.45
CA ALA A 23 -5.99 6.87 -19.41
C ALA A 23 -6.74 7.08 -18.09
N HIS A 24 -6.04 7.43 -17.01
CA HIS A 24 -6.59 7.56 -15.67
C HIS A 24 -6.17 8.88 -14.99
N PRO A 25 -6.54 10.05 -15.54
CA PRO A 25 -6.12 11.35 -15.01
C PRO A 25 -6.70 11.66 -13.62
N ASP A 26 -7.76 10.95 -13.23
CA ASP A 26 -8.43 11.11 -11.93
C ASP A 26 -7.73 10.35 -10.80
N LEU A 27 -6.81 9.43 -11.15
CA LEU A 27 -6.04 8.70 -10.15
C LEU A 27 -4.86 9.54 -9.65
N PRO A 28 -4.47 9.40 -8.36
CA PRO A 28 -3.25 10.02 -7.88
C PRO A 28 -2.05 9.52 -8.67
N VAL A 29 -1.10 10.40 -8.95
CA VAL A 29 0.11 10.05 -9.69
C VAL A 29 0.94 9.04 -8.88
N PRO A 30 1.34 7.89 -9.45
CA PRO A 30 2.20 6.93 -8.77
C PRO A 30 3.63 7.43 -8.66
N PHE A 31 4.32 7.00 -7.62
CA PHE A 31 5.78 6.97 -7.63
C PHE A 31 6.23 5.92 -8.64
N THR A 32 7.04 6.32 -9.62
CA THR A 32 7.56 5.42 -10.64
C THR A 32 9.05 5.19 -10.41
N SER A 33 9.48 3.93 -10.40
CA SER A 33 10.88 3.56 -10.30
C SER A 33 11.28 2.48 -11.30
N LEU A 34 12.54 2.51 -11.70
CA LEU A 34 13.24 1.40 -12.35
C LEU A 34 14.26 0.90 -11.33
N TYR A 35 13.99 -0.24 -10.69
CA TYR A 35 14.90 -0.80 -9.70
C TYR A 35 16.04 -1.57 -10.38
N ASP A 36 17.27 -1.39 -9.88
CA ASP A 36 18.52 -1.89 -10.47
C ASP A 36 18.57 -3.41 -10.73
N HIS A 37 17.79 -4.20 -9.97
CA HIS A 37 17.75 -5.65 -10.17
C HIS A 37 16.82 -6.11 -11.31
N ARG A 38 15.99 -5.21 -11.87
CA ARG A 38 15.17 -5.40 -13.08
C ARG A 38 14.99 -4.07 -13.83
N PRO A 39 16.06 -3.51 -14.41
CA PRO A 39 16.04 -2.19 -15.04
C PRO A 39 15.12 -2.10 -16.26
N GLU A 40 14.67 -3.24 -16.80
CA GLU A 40 13.75 -3.32 -17.93
C GLU A 40 12.26 -3.17 -17.57
N THR A 41 11.90 -3.33 -16.29
CA THR A 41 10.52 -3.22 -15.81
C THR A 41 10.35 -2.07 -14.85
N ALA A 42 9.29 -1.28 -15.03
CA ALA A 42 8.94 -0.19 -14.15
C ALA A 42 8.00 -0.69 -13.06
N ASP A 43 8.27 -0.23 -11.86
CA ASP A 43 7.42 -0.39 -10.71
C ASP A 43 6.66 0.92 -10.46
N LEU A 44 5.34 0.81 -10.31
CA LEU A 44 4.45 1.91 -9.98
C LEU A 44 3.93 1.69 -8.57
N HIS A 45 4.21 2.65 -7.70
CA HIS A 45 3.85 2.57 -6.29
C HIS A 45 2.94 3.74 -5.89
N TRP A 46 1.82 3.41 -5.27
CA TRP A 46 0.97 4.36 -4.56
C TRP A 46 1.18 4.16 -3.06
N TYR A 47 2.16 4.88 -2.50
CA TYR A 47 2.43 4.90 -1.06
C TYR A 47 1.48 5.84 -0.32
N LEU A 48 0.20 5.45 -0.26
CA LEU A 48 -0.85 6.24 0.37
C LEU A 48 -0.66 6.38 1.89
N HIS A 49 0.13 5.49 2.51
CA HIS A 49 0.53 5.59 3.91
C HIS A 49 1.63 6.64 4.16
N LEU A 50 2.46 6.97 3.16
CA LEU A 50 3.52 7.99 3.26
C LEU A 50 3.05 9.38 2.86
N ALA A 51 1.84 9.50 2.31
CA ALA A 51 1.28 10.78 1.90
C ALA A 51 0.94 11.61 3.15
N HIS A 52 1.93 12.33 3.67
CA HIS A 52 1.85 13.31 4.76
C HIS A 52 0.84 14.45 4.56
N ARG A 53 0.01 14.41 3.51
CA ARG A 53 -0.87 15.52 3.11
C ARG A 53 -2.36 15.26 3.28
N ASP A 54 -2.81 14.01 3.37
CA ASP A 54 -4.23 13.70 3.59
C ASP A 54 -4.45 12.21 3.89
N PRO A 55 -4.29 11.76 5.15
CA PRO A 55 -4.62 10.39 5.55
C PRO A 55 -6.12 10.14 5.51
N ALA A 56 -6.95 11.19 5.58
CA ALA A 56 -8.38 11.05 5.34
C ALA A 56 -8.56 10.58 3.89
N ASN A 57 -9.33 9.51 3.70
CA ASN A 57 -9.64 8.95 2.38
C ASN A 57 -8.50 8.15 1.72
N ALA A 58 -7.43 7.76 2.43
CA ALA A 58 -6.41 6.89 1.86
C ALA A 58 -6.99 5.52 1.44
N GLY A 59 -7.95 5.00 2.21
CA GLY A 59 -8.71 3.79 1.85
C GLY A 59 -9.53 3.96 0.56
N ASP A 60 -10.20 5.10 0.39
CA ASP A 60 -11.00 5.39 -0.82
C ASP A 60 -10.11 5.57 -2.05
N LYS A 61 -8.94 6.22 -1.91
CA LYS A 61 -7.94 6.31 -2.99
C LYS A 61 -7.44 4.93 -3.39
N ALA A 62 -7.13 4.06 -2.41
CA ALA A 62 -6.74 2.68 -2.69
C ALA A 62 -7.84 1.94 -3.46
N ARG A 63 -9.09 2.08 -3.02
CA ARG A 63 -10.26 1.50 -3.69
C ARG A 63 -10.40 2.02 -5.12
N ALA A 64 -10.33 3.34 -5.33
CA ALA A 64 -10.44 3.97 -6.64
C ALA A 64 -9.39 3.45 -7.63
N ILE A 65 -8.13 3.33 -7.20
CA ILE A 65 -7.04 2.78 -8.02
C ILE A 65 -7.32 1.32 -8.39
N ILE A 66 -7.63 0.48 -7.40
CA ILE A 66 -7.85 -0.96 -7.61
C ILE A 66 -9.06 -1.19 -8.53
N THR A 67 -10.14 -0.43 -8.35
CA THR A 67 -11.33 -0.48 -9.20
C THR A 67 -11.03 -0.02 -10.61
N ALA A 68 -10.39 1.14 -10.78
CA ALA A 68 -10.11 1.71 -12.10
C ALA A 68 -9.18 0.84 -12.95
N LEU A 69 -8.15 0.27 -12.33
CA LEU A 69 -7.20 -0.61 -13.02
C LEU A 69 -7.75 -2.05 -13.17
N GLY A 70 -8.75 -2.41 -12.37
CA GLY A 70 -9.43 -3.70 -12.39
C GLY A 70 -8.51 -4.90 -12.16
N GLY A 71 -9.00 -6.08 -12.56
CA GLY A 71 -8.26 -7.33 -12.49
C GLY A 71 -8.08 -7.89 -11.08
N THR A 72 -7.29 -8.98 -10.99
CA THR A 72 -7.00 -9.65 -9.72
C THR A 72 -5.77 -9.05 -9.06
N TRP A 73 -5.92 -8.68 -7.79
CA TRP A 73 -4.87 -8.15 -6.94
C TRP A 73 -4.54 -9.13 -5.81
N SER A 74 -3.26 -9.31 -5.55
CA SER A 74 -2.80 -10.00 -4.34
C SER A 74 -2.84 -9.01 -3.17
N LYS A 75 -3.28 -9.47 -1.99
CA LYS A 75 -3.32 -8.68 -0.76
C LYS A 75 -2.42 -9.32 0.29
N ASP A 76 -1.54 -8.52 0.89
CA ASP A 76 -0.74 -8.91 2.03
C ASP A 76 -0.66 -7.77 3.06
N PHE A 77 -0.24 -8.10 4.29
CA PHE A 77 -0.07 -7.12 5.37
C PHE A 77 1.38 -7.12 5.83
N ASN A 78 2.01 -5.96 5.82
CA ASN A 78 3.34 -5.78 6.36
C ASN A 78 3.24 -5.56 7.88
N ARG A 79 3.89 -6.42 8.65
CA ARG A 79 3.84 -6.39 10.13
C ARG A 79 4.71 -5.28 10.74
N THR A 80 5.67 -4.74 9.99
CA THR A 80 6.62 -3.75 10.50
C THR A 80 6.04 -2.35 10.49
N ASP A 81 5.25 -2.01 9.47
CA ASP A 81 4.65 -0.67 9.29
C ASP A 81 3.11 -0.67 9.37
N ASP A 82 2.50 -1.83 9.68
CA ASP A 82 1.05 -2.06 9.73
C ASP A 82 0.29 -1.55 8.50
N THR A 83 0.88 -1.78 7.32
CA THR A 83 0.27 -1.44 6.03
C THR A 83 -0.36 -2.65 5.36
N ALA A 84 -1.49 -2.41 4.67
CA ALA A 84 -2.04 -3.33 3.69
C ALA A 84 -1.41 -3.02 2.32
N ARG A 85 -0.88 -4.05 1.68
CA ARG A 85 -0.26 -3.97 0.37
C ARG A 85 -1.09 -4.74 -0.65
N PHE A 86 -1.38 -4.09 -1.77
CA PHE A 86 -2.05 -4.69 -2.92
C PHE A 86 -1.08 -4.71 -4.08
N THR A 87 -0.79 -5.89 -4.63
CA THR A 87 0.14 -6.03 -5.76
C THR A 87 -0.52 -6.67 -6.97
N ARG A 88 -0.13 -6.22 -8.16
CA ARG A 88 -0.55 -6.81 -9.43
C ARG A 88 0.54 -6.64 -10.48
N ARG A 89 0.59 -7.57 -11.45
CA ARG A 89 1.31 -7.38 -12.71
C ARG A 89 0.34 -6.99 -13.82
N TRP A 90 0.72 -6.01 -14.62
CA TRP A 90 -0.06 -5.53 -15.75
C TRP A 90 0.86 -5.09 -16.88
N ASN A 91 0.77 -5.71 -18.05
CA ASN A 91 1.57 -5.35 -19.24
C ASN A 91 3.08 -5.22 -18.97
N GLY A 92 3.66 -6.10 -18.15
CA GLY A 92 5.08 -6.06 -17.77
C GLY A 92 5.42 -5.05 -16.66
N LEU A 93 4.46 -4.26 -16.22
CA LEU A 93 4.58 -3.36 -15.06
C LEU A 93 4.26 -4.10 -13.77
N SER A 94 4.95 -3.70 -12.71
CA SER A 94 4.60 -4.07 -11.33
C SER A 94 3.82 -2.92 -10.72
N LEU A 95 2.63 -3.20 -10.20
CA LEU A 95 1.76 -2.22 -9.57
C LEU A 95 1.66 -2.54 -8.08
N GLU A 96 1.83 -1.54 -7.24
CA GLU A 96 1.68 -1.66 -5.79
C GLU A 96 0.88 -0.49 -5.21
N VAL A 97 -0.17 -0.80 -4.47
CA VAL A 97 -0.90 0.17 -3.64
C VAL A 97 -0.64 -0.19 -2.19
N SER A 98 -0.10 0.74 -1.41
CA SER A 98 0.18 0.54 0.02
C SER A 98 -0.52 1.60 0.85
N VAL A 99 -1.35 1.15 1.78
CA VAL A 99 -2.23 1.97 2.62
C VAL A 99 -2.18 1.47 4.06
N GLN A 100 -2.38 2.34 5.06
CA GLN A 100 -2.46 1.87 6.44
C GLN A 100 -3.61 0.85 6.62
N ARG A 101 -3.37 -0.18 7.42
CA ARG A 101 -4.34 -1.26 7.63
C ARG A 101 -5.68 -0.75 8.17
N GLU A 102 -5.65 0.24 9.04
CA GLU A 102 -6.86 0.87 9.61
C GLU A 102 -7.78 1.54 8.59
N GLN A 103 -7.25 1.88 7.42
CA GLN A 103 -8.03 2.53 6.36
C GLN A 103 -8.85 1.54 5.54
N VAL A 104 -8.56 0.24 5.67
CA VAL A 104 -9.17 -0.84 4.88
C VAL A 104 -9.66 -2.03 5.71
N CYS A 105 -9.45 -1.98 7.03
CA CYS A 105 -9.89 -2.99 7.99
C CYS A 105 -10.49 -2.31 9.21
N THR A 106 -11.42 -3.00 9.87
CA THR A 106 -11.96 -2.53 11.15
C THR A 106 -11.10 -3.04 12.30
N ARG A 107 -10.65 -2.12 13.16
CA ARG A 107 -9.89 -2.44 14.38
C ARG A 107 -10.84 -2.97 15.45
N ARG A 108 -10.55 -4.14 16.02
CA ARG A 108 -11.31 -4.73 17.15
C ARG A 108 -10.37 -5.00 18.32
N VAL A 109 -10.64 -4.33 19.45
CA VAL A 109 -9.92 -4.62 20.71
C VAL A 109 -10.47 -5.91 21.30
N VAL A 110 -9.61 -6.89 21.51
CA VAL A 110 -9.99 -8.21 22.05
C VAL A 110 -9.51 -8.43 23.48
N GLY A 111 -8.70 -7.50 24.00
CA GLY A 111 -8.25 -7.51 25.37
C GLY A 111 -7.27 -6.37 25.63
N THR A 112 -6.69 -6.38 26.83
CA THR A 112 -5.63 -5.45 27.21
C THR A 112 -4.54 -6.23 27.92
N GLU A 113 -3.29 -5.94 27.60
CA GLU A 113 -2.13 -6.46 28.32
C GLU A 113 -1.41 -5.34 29.06
N THR A 114 -0.79 -5.69 30.17
CA THR A 114 0.04 -4.78 30.96
C THR A 114 1.50 -5.08 30.64
N VAL A 115 2.20 -4.13 30.01
CA VAL A 115 3.59 -4.29 29.59
C VAL A 115 4.49 -3.42 30.45
N THR A 116 5.51 -4.04 31.04
CA THR A 116 6.58 -3.33 31.74
C THR A 116 7.63 -2.89 30.73
N ILE A 117 7.82 -1.58 30.60
CA ILE A 117 8.87 -1.00 29.77
C ILE A 117 10.10 -0.78 30.64
N PRO A 118 11.23 -1.45 30.34
CA PRO A 118 12.43 -1.33 31.14
C PRO A 118 13.02 0.08 31.06
N ALA A 119 13.69 0.49 32.15
CA ALA A 119 14.39 1.76 32.18
C ALA A 119 15.46 1.84 31.09
N ARG A 120 15.58 3.02 30.44
CA ARG A 120 16.66 3.30 29.47
C ARG A 120 17.71 4.24 30.10
N PRO A 121 18.94 3.76 30.37
CA PRO A 121 20.03 4.59 30.84
C PRO A 121 20.68 5.30 29.64
N ALA A 122 20.14 6.44 29.24
CA ALA A 122 20.73 7.34 28.24
C ALA A 122 20.73 8.77 28.79
N ALA A 123 21.32 9.72 28.04
CA ALA A 123 21.39 11.14 28.46
C ALA A 123 20.02 11.74 28.81
N ALA A 124 18.93 11.21 28.25
CA ALA A 124 17.57 11.38 28.74
C ALA A 124 17.12 10.07 29.43
N ALA A 125 17.37 9.96 30.73
CA ALA A 125 16.98 8.78 31.50
C ALA A 125 15.44 8.65 31.51
N VAL A 126 14.94 7.48 31.11
CA VAL A 126 13.51 7.15 31.17
C VAL A 126 13.34 6.07 32.25
N PRO A 127 12.56 6.31 33.32
CA PRO A 127 12.33 5.32 34.37
C PRO A 127 11.52 4.14 33.83
N GLU A 128 11.63 3.00 34.52
CA GLU A 128 10.74 1.87 34.28
C GLU A 128 9.29 2.31 34.49
N ARG A 129 8.41 1.88 33.60
CA ARG A 129 6.99 2.19 33.70
C ARG A 129 6.14 1.05 33.17
N THR A 130 4.95 0.96 33.72
CA THR A 130 3.93 0.03 33.30
C THR A 130 2.96 0.74 32.37
N GLU A 131 2.70 0.17 31.19
CA GLU A 131 1.71 0.67 30.24
C GLU A 131 0.67 -0.41 29.96
N THR A 132 -0.61 -0.04 29.97
CA THR A 132 -1.68 -0.88 29.43
C THR A 132 -1.73 -0.71 27.93
N ARG A 133 -1.72 -1.81 27.18
CA ARG A 133 -1.81 -1.84 25.72
C ARG A 133 -2.99 -2.69 25.29
N ASP A 134 -3.70 -2.22 24.27
CA ASP A 134 -4.77 -2.99 23.65
C ASP A 134 -4.19 -4.19 22.89
N LEU A 135 -4.76 -5.37 23.10
CA LEU A 135 -4.63 -6.51 22.20
C LEU A 135 -5.66 -6.34 21.10
N VAL A 136 -5.19 -6.31 19.86
CA VAL A 136 -6.00 -5.92 18.70
C VAL A 136 -6.08 -7.06 17.69
N GLU A 137 -7.29 -7.35 17.25
CA GLU A 137 -7.57 -8.10 16.04
C GLU A 137 -8.11 -7.16 14.95
N TRP A 138 -7.96 -7.58 13.71
CA TRP A 138 -8.37 -6.79 12.55
C TRP A 138 -9.35 -7.57 11.70
N ASP A 139 -10.55 -7.02 11.57
CA ASP A 139 -11.59 -7.58 10.73
C ASP A 139 -11.45 -6.95 9.33
N CYS A 140 -10.79 -7.69 8.44
CA CYS A 140 -10.43 -7.23 7.09
C CYS A 140 -11.33 -7.86 6.03
N GLY A 141 -12.30 -7.10 5.53
CA GLY A 141 -13.16 -7.50 4.41
C GLY A 141 -12.47 -7.43 3.03
N SER A 142 -13.27 -7.62 1.98
CA SER A 142 -12.86 -7.22 0.63
C SER A 142 -12.95 -5.70 0.52
N LEU A 143 -11.92 -5.07 -0.04
CA LEU A 143 -11.93 -3.62 -0.26
C LEU A 143 -13.05 -3.18 -1.21
N LEU A 144 -13.53 -4.12 -2.05
CA LEU A 144 -14.54 -3.88 -3.09
C LEU A 144 -15.96 -4.37 -2.69
N ALA A 145 -16.15 -5.02 -1.54
CA ALA A 145 -17.42 -5.69 -1.22
C ALA A 145 -18.61 -4.73 -1.03
N ASP A 146 -18.39 -3.48 -0.61
CA ASP A 146 -19.49 -2.52 -0.36
C ASP A 146 -20.17 -2.01 -1.64
N GLN A 147 -19.61 -2.28 -2.82
CA GLN A 147 -20.17 -1.85 -4.11
C GLN A 147 -21.27 -2.79 -4.64
N ASP A 148 -21.22 -4.07 -4.31
CA ASP A 148 -22.20 -5.06 -4.80
C ASP A 148 -23.61 -4.79 -4.23
N GLN A 149 -23.70 -4.14 -3.07
CA GLN A 149 -24.99 -3.78 -2.46
C GLN A 149 -25.56 -2.44 -2.94
N ALA A 150 -24.72 -1.51 -3.43
CA ALA A 150 -25.16 -0.20 -3.91
C ALA A 150 -25.63 -0.22 -5.37
N VAL A 151 -25.23 -1.22 -6.17
CA VAL A 151 -25.65 -1.39 -7.58
C VAL A 151 -26.87 -2.32 -7.69
N SER A 152 -27.27 -2.97 -6.59
CA SER A 152 -28.40 -3.91 -6.54
C SER A 152 -29.66 -3.33 -5.86
N ALA A 153 -29.69 -2.02 -5.59
CA ALA A 153 -30.82 -1.31 -4.96
C ALA A 153 -31.47 -0.32 -5.93
#